data_AF-A0A850XN18-F1
#
_entry.id   AF-A0A850XN18-F1
#
_cell.length_a   1.000
_cell.length_b   1.000
_cell.length_c   1.000
_cell.angle_alpha   90.00
_cell.angle_beta   90.00
_cell.angle_gamma   90.00
#
_symmetry.space_group_name_H-M   'P 1'
#
loop_
_entity.id
_entity.type
_entity.pdbx_description
1 polymer ?
#
loop_
_entity_poly.entity_id
_entity_poly.type
_entity_poly.pdbx_seq_one_letter_code
_entity_poly.pdbx_strand_id
1 'polypeptide(L)'
;QVHRRLLCDDNRGVGEALSEPGATGQGLVVRGRHLVLLDPAGSAAERHRPLAQELVLAPYAVLVAGEASSLSRGRQEFSALRTELPPNVHLLTLAAEDDGNVLLRLEHQFERGESVNGSQPVTIDLL
;
A
#
# COMPACT_ATOMS: atom_id res chain seq x y z
N GLN A 1 -13.63 -1.55 -17.60
CA GLN A 1 -12.54 -1.85 -18.57
C GLN A 1 -11.21 -1.63 -17.84
N VAL A 2 -10.33 -2.63 -17.77
CA VAL A 2 -9.09 -2.57 -16.93
C VAL A 2 -7.91 -1.92 -17.68
N HIS A 3 -7.90 -1.96 -19.01
CA HIS A 3 -6.91 -1.32 -19.88
C HIS A 3 -7.57 -0.86 -21.17
N ARG A 4 -7.07 0.22 -21.79
CA ARG A 4 -7.68 0.88 -22.95
C ARG A 4 -6.66 1.07 -24.04
N ARG A 5 -7.10 0.86 -25.29
CA ARG A 5 -6.41 1.27 -26.50
C ARG A 5 -7.39 2.05 -27.37
N LEU A 6 -6.97 3.23 -27.83
CA LEU A 6 -7.71 4.10 -28.74
C LEU A 6 -6.91 4.23 -30.04
N LEU A 7 -7.63 4.31 -31.17
CA LEU A 7 -7.02 4.50 -32.49
C LEU A 7 -6.95 5.97 -32.89
N CYS A 8 -7.65 6.84 -32.16
CA CYS A 8 -7.73 8.27 -32.41
C CYS A 8 -7.45 9.05 -31.12
N ASP A 9 -6.88 10.24 -31.28
CA ASP A 9 -6.78 11.25 -30.24
C ASP A 9 -8.18 11.82 -29.90
N ASP A 10 -8.37 12.26 -28.66
CA ASP A 10 -9.61 12.85 -28.19
C ASP A 10 -9.68 14.38 -28.34
N ASN A 11 -8.64 14.98 -28.95
CA ASN A 11 -8.46 16.41 -29.19
C ASN A 11 -8.46 17.25 -27.90
N ARG A 12 -7.97 16.69 -26.78
CA ARG A 12 -7.82 17.40 -25.49
C ARG A 12 -6.40 17.92 -25.24
N GLY A 13 -5.53 17.87 -26.24
CA GLY A 13 -4.22 18.54 -26.24
C GLY A 13 -3.00 17.62 -26.20
N VAL A 14 -3.19 16.30 -26.07
CA VAL A 14 -2.08 15.33 -26.13
C VAL A 14 -1.62 15.13 -27.58
N GLY A 15 -2.57 15.08 -28.54
CA GLY A 15 -2.24 15.04 -29.97
C GLY A 15 -1.81 13.65 -30.47
N GLU A 16 -2.12 12.60 -29.72
CA GLU A 16 -1.85 11.21 -30.08
C GLU A 16 -2.95 10.29 -29.57
N ALA A 17 -3.15 9.18 -30.28
CA ALA A 17 -4.06 8.15 -29.80
C ALA A 17 -3.44 7.39 -28.62
N LEU A 18 -4.26 6.98 -27.65
CA LEU A 18 -3.85 6.07 -26.57
C LEU A 18 -3.55 4.67 -27.15
N SER A 19 -2.39 4.48 -27.78
CA SER A 19 -2.02 3.23 -28.46
C SER A 19 -0.58 2.83 -28.12
N GLU A 20 -0.38 2.47 -26.85
CA GLU A 20 0.91 2.06 -26.30
C GLU A 20 1.45 0.77 -27.01
N PRO A 21 2.65 0.81 -27.62
CA PRO A 21 3.15 -0.29 -28.45
C PRO A 21 3.70 -1.49 -27.64
N GLY A 22 3.97 -1.31 -26.34
CA GLY A 22 4.64 -2.32 -25.51
C GLY A 22 6.07 -2.65 -25.97
N ALA A 23 6.76 -3.53 -25.24
CA ALA A 23 8.16 -3.88 -25.50
C ALA A 23 8.39 -4.60 -26.84
N THR A 24 7.37 -5.27 -27.38
CA THR A 24 7.44 -6.05 -28.63
C THR A 24 6.87 -5.31 -29.83
N GLY A 25 6.36 -4.09 -29.64
CA GLY A 25 5.67 -3.34 -30.69
C GLY A 25 4.27 -3.88 -31.06
N GLN A 26 3.79 -4.93 -30.37
CA GLN A 26 2.49 -5.59 -30.66
C GLN A 26 1.33 -5.09 -29.78
N GLY A 27 1.56 -4.03 -29.01
CA GLY A 27 0.63 -3.51 -28.02
C GLY A 27 1.06 -3.82 -26.60
N LEU A 28 0.73 -2.91 -25.69
CA LEU A 28 1.00 -3.07 -24.27
C LEU A 28 0.20 -4.23 -23.68
N VAL A 29 0.88 -5.10 -22.95
CA VAL A 29 0.26 -6.14 -22.11
C VAL A 29 0.39 -5.70 -20.67
N VAL A 30 -0.75 -5.58 -19.98
CA VAL A 30 -0.80 -5.26 -18.55
C VAL A 30 -1.27 -6.46 -17.75
N ARG A 31 -0.78 -6.59 -16.52
CA ARG A 31 -1.23 -7.58 -15.54
C ARG A 31 -1.78 -6.86 -14.31
N GLY A 32 -2.99 -7.20 -13.91
CA GLY A 32 -3.62 -6.70 -12.69
C GLY A 32 -4.18 -7.83 -11.85
N ARG A 33 -4.55 -7.52 -10.61
CA ARG A 33 -5.24 -8.43 -9.69
C ARG A 33 -6.46 -7.71 -9.12
N HIS A 34 -7.61 -8.37 -9.13
CA HIS A 34 -8.82 -7.89 -8.46
C HIS A 34 -9.10 -8.84 -7.29
N LEU A 35 -9.43 -8.28 -6.13
CA LEU A 35 -9.90 -9.03 -4.98
C LEU A 35 -11.34 -8.59 -4.71
N VAL A 36 -12.21 -9.56 -4.53
CA VAL A 36 -13.62 -9.33 -4.23
C VAL A 36 -13.89 -9.88 -2.83
N LEU A 37 -14.32 -9.00 -1.93
CA LEU A 37 -14.73 -9.34 -0.57
C LEU A 37 -16.25 -9.34 -0.49
N LEU A 38 -16.83 -10.38 0.10
CA LEU A 38 -18.27 -10.48 0.35
C LEU A 38 -18.50 -10.39 1.85
N ASP A 39 -19.12 -9.28 2.28
CA ASP A 39 -19.43 -8.95 3.67
C ASP A 39 -20.83 -8.36 3.80
N PRO A 40 -21.44 -8.49 5.00
CA PRO A 40 -22.49 -7.58 5.40
C PRO A 40 -21.99 -6.12 5.35
N ALA A 41 -22.78 -5.22 4.77
CA ALA A 41 -22.38 -3.82 4.60
C ALA A 41 -21.93 -3.15 5.91
N GLY A 42 -22.55 -3.48 7.05
CA GLY A 42 -22.23 -2.90 8.36
C GLY A 42 -20.92 -3.38 9.01
N SER A 43 -20.29 -4.44 8.50
CA SER A 43 -19.02 -4.97 9.03
C SER A 43 -17.93 -5.06 7.97
N ALA A 44 -18.22 -4.67 6.73
CA ALA A 44 -17.29 -4.79 5.61
C ALA A 44 -15.97 -4.04 5.85
N ALA A 45 -16.05 -2.87 6.49
CA ALA A 45 -14.89 -2.02 6.79
C ALA A 45 -13.84 -2.72 7.63
N GLU A 46 -14.26 -3.56 8.58
CA GLU A 46 -13.37 -4.30 9.48
C GLU A 46 -12.42 -5.23 8.74
N ARG A 47 -12.83 -5.72 7.56
CA ARG A 47 -12.00 -6.56 6.70
C ARG A 47 -11.35 -5.80 5.56
N HIS A 48 -12.09 -4.93 4.87
CA HIS A 48 -11.55 -4.31 3.66
C HIS A 48 -10.52 -3.21 3.95
N ARG A 49 -10.60 -2.50 5.09
CA ARG A 49 -9.60 -1.46 5.43
C ARG A 49 -8.22 -2.07 5.72
N PRO A 50 -8.07 -3.05 6.65
CA PRO A 50 -6.76 -3.63 6.93
C PRO A 50 -6.20 -4.38 5.72
N LEU A 51 -7.05 -5.14 5.01
CA LEU A 51 -6.60 -5.88 3.83
C LEU A 51 -6.15 -4.96 2.69
N ALA A 52 -6.84 -3.83 2.46
CA ALA A 52 -6.41 -2.87 1.45
C ALA A 52 -5.02 -2.31 1.79
N GLN A 53 -4.78 -1.99 3.06
CA GLN A 53 -3.46 -1.53 3.52
C GLN A 53 -2.38 -2.61 3.34
N GLU A 54 -2.64 -3.84 3.77
CA GLU A 54 -1.71 -4.98 3.60
C GLU A 54 -1.35 -5.23 2.13
N LEU A 55 -2.32 -5.06 1.21
CA LEU A 55 -2.10 -5.25 -0.22
C LEU A 55 -1.27 -4.12 -0.84
N VAL A 56 -1.48 -2.88 -0.41
CA VAL A 56 -0.74 -1.71 -0.90
C VAL A 56 0.68 -1.68 -0.32
N LEU A 57 0.83 -2.06 0.95
CA LEU A 57 2.08 -2.05 1.70
C LEU A 57 2.65 -3.47 1.88
N ALA A 58 2.45 -4.33 0.89
CA ALA A 58 2.96 -5.69 0.92
C ALA A 58 4.50 -5.68 1.10
N PRO A 59 5.06 -6.61 1.89
CA PRO A 59 6.50 -6.65 2.14
C PRO A 59 7.26 -6.86 0.83
N TYR A 60 8.38 -6.15 0.68
CA TYR A 60 9.28 -6.34 -0.45
C TYR A 60 10.13 -7.58 -0.22
N ALA A 61 10.09 -8.51 -1.17
CA ALA A 61 11.03 -9.62 -1.21
C ALA A 61 12.40 -9.09 -1.67
N VAL A 62 13.40 -9.16 -0.78
CA VAL A 62 14.78 -8.79 -1.10
C VAL A 62 15.58 -10.09 -1.32
N LEU A 63 16.20 -10.19 -2.49
CA LEU A 63 17.09 -11.30 -2.84
C LEU A 63 18.54 -10.84 -2.76
N VAL A 64 19.38 -11.61 -2.07
CA VAL A 64 20.80 -11.33 -1.93
C VAL A 64 21.59 -12.42 -2.65
N ALA A 65 22.53 -12.02 -3.49
CA ALA A 65 23.44 -12.95 -4.16
C ALA A 65 24.50 -13.44 -3.16
N GLY A 66 24.68 -14.75 -3.08
CA GLY A 66 25.66 -15.37 -2.19
C GLY A 66 25.22 -16.76 -1.74
N GLU A 67 26.10 -17.47 -1.04
CA GLU A 67 25.72 -18.72 -0.38
C GLU A 67 24.87 -18.44 0.85
N ALA A 68 23.85 -19.25 1.12
CA ALA A 68 23.03 -19.09 2.33
C ALA A 68 23.86 -19.16 3.63
N SER A 69 25.03 -19.78 3.58
CA SER A 69 26.01 -19.88 4.68
C SER A 69 26.62 -18.53 5.08
N SER A 70 26.63 -17.53 4.18
CA SER A 70 27.18 -16.19 4.43
C SER A 70 26.17 -15.21 5.02
N LEU A 71 24.88 -15.58 5.04
CA LEU A 71 23.84 -14.81 5.72
C LEU A 71 23.99 -14.99 7.24
N SER A 72 23.92 -13.89 7.98
CA SER A 72 24.04 -13.91 9.45
C SER A 72 22.97 -14.84 10.05
N ARG A 73 23.38 -15.78 10.91
CA ARG A 73 22.48 -16.75 11.57
C ARG A 73 21.58 -16.16 12.68
N GLY A 74 21.48 -14.83 12.77
CA GLY A 74 20.69 -14.13 13.78
C GLY A 74 19.34 -13.63 13.24
N ARG A 75 18.48 -13.17 14.15
CA ARG A 75 17.21 -12.51 13.79
C ARG A 75 17.51 -11.20 13.07
N GLN A 76 17.19 -11.13 11.79
CA GLN A 76 17.34 -9.93 10.95
C GLN A 76 16.05 -9.11 10.95
N GLU A 77 15.55 -8.79 12.14
CA GLU A 77 14.33 -7.99 12.30
C GLU A 77 14.65 -6.76 13.12
N PHE A 78 14.19 -5.61 12.64
CA PHE A 78 14.28 -4.34 13.33
C PHE A 78 12.89 -3.72 13.41
N SER A 79 12.54 -3.22 14.58
CA SER A 79 11.38 -2.38 14.82
C SER A 79 11.82 -1.22 15.69
N ALA A 80 11.45 0.00 15.29
CA ALA A 80 11.60 1.18 16.13
C ALA A 80 10.47 1.30 17.17
N LEU A 81 9.41 0.49 17.03
CA LEU A 81 8.28 0.44 17.96
C LEU A 81 8.53 -0.61 19.04
N ARG A 82 8.22 -0.25 20.30
CA ARG A 82 8.20 -1.18 21.44
C ARG A 82 6.98 -2.10 21.41
N THR A 83 5.86 -1.58 20.93
CA THR A 83 4.58 -2.28 20.79
C THR A 83 3.98 -1.93 19.44
N GLU A 84 3.25 -2.86 18.85
CA GLU A 84 2.54 -2.63 17.59
C GLU A 84 1.54 -1.47 17.74
N LEU A 85 1.32 -0.75 16.64
CA LEU A 85 0.29 0.27 16.59
C LEU A 85 -1.09 -0.37 16.72
N PRO A 86 -2.06 0.32 17.34
CA PRO A 86 -3.45 -0.15 17.36
C PRO A 86 -3.97 -0.42 15.95
N PRO A 87 -4.82 -1.44 15.72
CA PRO A 87 -5.28 -1.84 14.37
C PRO A 87 -6.00 -0.74 13.58
N ASN A 88 -6.56 0.25 14.27
CA ASN A 88 -7.22 1.42 13.67
C ASN A 88 -6.26 2.58 13.35
N VAL A 89 -4.96 2.44 13.62
CA VAL A 89 -3.94 3.45 13.32
C VAL A 89 -2.93 2.92 12.33
N HIS A 90 -2.57 3.75 11.37
CA HIS A 90 -1.58 3.44 10.36
C HIS A 90 -0.47 4.50 10.33
N LEU A 91 0.77 4.04 10.21
CA LEU A 91 1.93 4.89 9.96
C LEU A 91 1.97 5.28 8.48
N LEU A 92 1.34 6.41 8.15
CA LEU A 92 1.29 6.93 6.79
C LEU A 92 2.66 7.41 6.30
N THR A 93 3.49 7.99 7.18
CA THR A 93 4.82 8.50 6.78
C THR A 93 5.80 8.48 7.94
N LEU A 94 7.01 8.00 7.65
CA LEU A 94 8.20 8.19 8.45
C LEU A 94 9.31 8.64 7.52
N ALA A 95 9.73 9.90 7.61
CA ALA A 95 10.78 10.47 6.77
C ALA A 95 11.76 11.28 7.62
N ALA A 96 13.05 11.14 7.34
CA ALA A 96 14.08 12.00 7.92
C ALA A 96 14.17 13.31 7.11
N GLU A 97 14.39 14.41 7.82
CA GLU A 97 14.65 15.73 7.24
C GLU A 97 16.15 16.08 7.38
N ASP A 98 16.63 17.02 6.54
CA ASP A 98 18.05 17.33 6.40
C ASP A 98 18.71 17.88 7.68
N ASP A 99 17.92 18.46 8.58
CA ASP A 99 18.36 19.03 9.85
C ASP A 99 18.34 18.02 11.02
N GLY A 100 18.07 16.74 10.73
CA GLY A 100 17.96 15.69 11.73
C GLY A 100 16.57 15.57 12.37
N ASN A 101 15.60 16.37 11.92
CA ASN A 101 14.20 16.18 12.28
C ASN A 101 13.59 14.96 11.57
N VAL A 102 12.43 14.53 12.06
CA VAL A 102 11.66 13.44 11.48
C VAL A 102 10.22 13.87 11.27
N LEU A 103 9.72 13.71 10.04
CA LEU A 103 8.30 13.82 9.72
C LEU A 103 7.61 12.49 10.02
N LEU A 104 6.74 12.51 11.03
CA LEU A 104 5.86 11.41 11.40
C LEU A 104 4.41 11.77 11.09
N ARG A 105 3.73 10.96 10.26
CA ARG A 105 2.28 11.08 10.03
C ARG A 105 1.58 9.77 10.39
N LEU A 106 0.62 9.88 11.30
CA LEU A 106 -0.28 8.81 11.69
C LEU A 106 -1.68 9.12 11.15
N GLU A 107 -2.38 8.10 10.68
CA GLU A 107 -3.78 8.23 10.25
C GLU A 107 -4.67 7.22 10.96
N HIS A 108 -5.93 7.61 11.14
CA HIS A 108 -6.97 6.71 11.62
C HIS A 108 -7.63 6.03 10.41
N GLN A 109 -7.55 4.71 10.32
CA GLN A 109 -7.95 3.97 9.11
C GLN A 109 -9.47 3.93 8.86
N PHE A 110 -10.25 4.10 9.93
CA PHE A 110 -11.71 4.00 9.88
C PHE A 110 -12.38 5.36 9.96
N GLU A 111 -13.47 5.53 9.22
CA GLU A 111 -14.37 6.67 9.36
C GLU A 111 -15.26 6.52 10.61
N ARG A 112 -15.90 7.61 11.02
CA ARG A 112 -16.82 7.62 12.16
C ARG A 112 -17.98 6.64 11.96
N GLY A 113 -18.10 5.66 12.84
CA GLY A 113 -19.18 4.68 12.84
C GLY A 113 -19.08 3.62 11.73
N GLU A 114 -17.95 3.56 11.03
CA GLU A 114 -17.68 2.58 9.98
C GLU A 114 -17.47 1.15 10.52
N SER A 115 -16.90 1.04 11.72
CA SER A 115 -16.74 -0.19 12.49
C SER A 115 -17.12 0.06 13.95
N VAL A 116 -17.72 -0.95 14.59
CA VAL A 116 -18.10 -0.88 16.01
C VAL A 116 -16.86 -0.66 16.89
N ASN A 117 -15.79 -1.40 16.58
CA ASN A 117 -14.55 -1.39 17.36
C ASN A 117 -13.47 -0.50 16.73
N GLY A 118 -13.34 -0.52 15.40
CA GLY A 118 -12.29 0.17 14.67
C GLY A 118 -12.48 1.69 14.58
N SER A 119 -13.71 2.20 14.71
CA SER A 119 -14.00 3.64 14.65
C SER A 119 -13.87 4.37 15.99
N GLN A 120 -13.38 3.71 17.04
CA GLN A 120 -13.26 4.32 18.36
C GLN A 120 -12.02 5.24 18.44
N PRO A 121 -12.09 6.34 19.21
CA PRO A 121 -10.92 7.17 19.47
C PRO A 121 -9.78 6.36 20.10
N VAL A 122 -8.55 6.70 19.74
CA VAL A 122 -7.34 6.02 20.20
C VAL A 122 -6.26 7.03 20.54
N THR A 123 -5.51 6.76 21.61
CA THR A 123 -4.36 7.55 22.03
C THR A 123 -3.10 6.70 21.83
N ILE A 124 -2.08 7.29 21.21
CA ILE A 124 -0.77 6.64 21.03
C ILE A 124 0.24 7.40 21.87
N ASP A 125 0.99 6.66 22.69
CA ASP A 125 2.18 7.15 23.36
C ASP A 125 3.41 6.79 22.51
N LEU A 126 4.25 7.78 22.23
CA LEU A 126 5.43 7.65 21.38
C LEU A 126 6.75 7.65 22.20
N LEU A 127 6.67 7.61 23.53
CA LEU A 127 7.81 7.72 24.46
C LEU A 127 8.14 6.39 25.19
#